data_AF-A0A239KU46-F1
#
_entry.id   AF-A0A239KU46-F1
#
_cell.length_a   1.000
_cell.length_b   1.000
_cell.length_c   1.000
_cell.angle_alpha   90.00
_cell.angle_beta   90.00
_cell.angle_gamma   90.00
#
_symmetry.space_group_name_H-M   'P 1'
#
loop_
_entity.id
_entity.type
_entity.pdbx_description
1 polymer ?
#
loop_
_entity_poly.entity_id
_entity_poly.type
_entity_poly.pdbx_seq_one_letter_code
_entity_poly.pdbx_strand_id
1 'polypeptide(L)'
;MTAVLKLGIEVLKMKEDIICRCEEITEQEIIEAIKNGATNVNEVKRWTRAGMGLCQGRTCRRLIERILARETKTSLEEITPSTYRQPVRPVKIGILKDEKE
;
A
#
# COMPACT_ATOMS: atom_id res chain seq x y z
N MET A 1 -6.98 30.34 21.27
CA MET A 1 -7.20 29.58 20.02
C MET A 1 -6.13 28.51 19.73
N THR A 2 -4.90 28.64 20.23
CA THR A 2 -3.81 27.66 20.02
C THR A 2 -3.99 26.33 20.73
N ALA A 3 -4.61 26.30 21.93
CA ALA A 3 -4.84 25.06 22.68
C ALA A 3 -5.89 24.13 22.04
N VAL A 4 -6.95 24.69 21.44
CA VAL A 4 -8.01 23.92 20.76
C VAL A 4 -7.50 23.27 19.46
N LEU A 5 -6.62 23.96 18.73
CA LEU A 5 -5.93 23.37 17.57
C LEU A 5 -5.00 22.23 17.99
N LYS A 6 -4.26 22.38 19.10
CA LYS A 6 -3.39 21.31 19.64
C LYS A 6 -4.19 20.07 20.06
N LEU A 7 -5.29 20.26 20.78
CA LEU A 7 -6.22 19.19 21.16
C LEU A 7 -6.90 18.56 19.93
N GLY A 8 -7.28 19.34 18.92
CA GLY A 8 -7.85 18.82 17.67
C GLY A 8 -6.86 18.00 16.83
N ILE A 9 -5.58 18.37 16.85
CA ILE A 9 -4.50 17.62 16.19
C ILE A 9 -4.15 16.33 16.97
N GLU A 10 -4.21 16.36 18.31
CA GLU A 10 -3.96 15.18 19.15
C GLU A 10 -5.06 14.12 19.02
N VAL A 11 -6.34 14.52 18.89
CA VAL A 11 -7.46 13.59 18.68
C VAL A 11 -7.41 12.93 17.28
N LEU A 12 -6.87 13.61 16.26
CA LEU A 12 -6.64 13.03 14.93
C LEU A 12 -5.57 11.93 14.94
N LYS A 13 -4.65 11.96 15.90
CA LYS A 13 -3.52 11.03 16.02
C LYS A 13 -3.93 9.62 16.50
N MET A 14 -5.22 9.41 16.78
CA MET A 14 -5.76 8.20 17.41
C MET A 14 -6.44 7.24 16.42
N LYS A 15 -6.48 7.56 15.12
CA LYS A 15 -6.94 6.62 14.08
C LYS A 15 -5.74 5.95 13.43
N GLU A 16 -5.75 4.62 13.44
CA GLU A 16 -4.88 3.83 12.59
C GLU A 16 -5.31 4.05 11.13
N ASP A 17 -4.53 4.82 10.38
CA ASP A 17 -4.84 5.12 8.99
C ASP A 17 -4.70 3.85 8.15
N ILE A 18 -5.83 3.32 7.67
CA ILE A 18 -5.86 2.15 6.80
C ILE A 18 -5.37 2.58 5.41
N ILE A 19 -4.20 2.06 5.03
CA ILE A 19 -3.59 2.32 3.73
C ILE A 19 -4.10 1.31 2.69
N CYS A 20 -4.19 0.03 3.04
CA CYS A 20 -4.72 -1.00 2.15
C CYS A 20 -6.09 -1.48 2.61
N ARG A 21 -7.16 -0.92 2.02
CA ARG A 21 -8.54 -1.35 2.33
C ARG A 21 -8.81 -2.84 2.06
N CYS A 22 -8.16 -3.44 1.06
CA CYS A 22 -8.47 -4.82 0.66
C CYS A 22 -7.89 -5.86 1.61
N GLU A 23 -6.73 -5.59 2.19
CA GLU A 23 -6.04 -6.48 3.13
C GLU A 23 -6.06 -5.91 4.55
N GLU A 24 -6.80 -4.82 4.76
CA GLU A 24 -6.97 -4.12 6.04
C GLU A 24 -5.65 -3.67 6.71
N ILE A 25 -4.64 -3.32 5.90
CA ILE A 25 -3.32 -2.93 6.39
C ILE A 25 -3.24 -1.44 6.73
N THR A 26 -2.73 -1.15 7.92
CA THR A 26 -2.50 0.18 8.47
C THR A 26 -1.17 0.80 8.02
N GLU A 27 -1.04 2.12 8.18
CA GLU A 27 0.24 2.81 7.94
C GLU A 27 1.34 2.30 8.87
N GLN A 28 1.01 1.97 10.13
CA GLN A 28 2.00 1.52 11.12
C GLN A 28 2.64 0.19 10.73
N GLU A 29 1.86 -0.77 10.24
CA GLU A 29 2.37 -2.06 9.75
C GLU A 29 3.33 -1.89 8.56
N ILE A 30 3.04 -0.93 7.67
CA ILE A 30 3.94 -0.61 6.55
C ILE A 30 5.24 0.00 7.08
N ILE A 31 5.17 0.93 8.03
CA ILE A 31 6.34 1.55 8.65
C ILE A 31 7.18 0.49 9.37
N GLU A 32 6.55 -0.45 10.07
CA GLU A 32 7.23 -1.56 10.75
C GLU A 32 7.96 -2.47 9.75
N ALA A 33 7.33 -2.81 8.62
CA ALA A 33 7.98 -3.56 7.56
C ALA A 33 9.22 -2.83 7.00
N ILE A 34 9.14 -1.50 6.85
CA ILE A 34 10.28 -0.68 6.40
C ILE A 34 11.40 -0.68 7.43
N LYS A 35 11.07 -0.50 8.72
CA LYS A 35 12.05 -0.58 9.83
C LYS A 35 12.72 -1.94 9.91
N ASN A 36 12.01 -3.00 9.56
CA ASN A 36 12.53 -4.37 9.49
C ASN A 36 13.34 -4.67 8.22
N GLY A 37 13.55 -3.66 7.35
CA GLY A 37 14.47 -3.75 6.21
C GLY A 37 13.81 -3.75 4.84
N ALA A 38 12.49 -3.52 4.72
CA ALA A 38 11.86 -3.35 3.41
C ALA A 38 12.28 -2.02 2.78
N THR A 39 12.95 -2.09 1.63
CA THR A 39 13.51 -0.94 0.89
C THR A 39 12.72 -0.59 -0.37
N ASN A 40 11.86 -1.49 -0.83
CA ASN A 40 11.08 -1.31 -2.05
C ASN A 40 9.64 -1.80 -1.90
N VAL A 41 8.78 -1.42 -2.86
CA VAL A 41 7.35 -1.74 -2.83
C VAL A 41 7.08 -3.25 -2.84
N ASN A 42 7.92 -4.04 -3.53
CA ASN A 42 7.75 -5.49 -3.59
C ASN A 42 8.08 -6.17 -2.26
N GLU A 43 9.06 -5.65 -1.52
CA GLU A 43 9.34 -6.10 -0.16
C GLU A 43 8.19 -5.75 0.78
N VAL A 44 7.74 -4.50 0.82
CA VAL A 44 6.57 -4.12 1.64
C VAL A 44 5.37 -5.01 1.33
N LYS A 45 5.11 -5.31 0.05
CA LYS A 45 4.09 -6.27 -0.39
C LYS A 45 4.29 -7.68 0.17
N ARG A 46 5.53 -8.19 0.19
CA ARG A 46 5.83 -9.54 0.73
C ARG A 46 5.63 -9.62 2.23
N TRP A 47 5.98 -8.56 2.97
CA TRP A 47 5.86 -8.51 4.42
C TRP A 47 4.41 -8.31 4.88
N THR A 48 3.70 -7.35 4.29
CA THR A 48 2.39 -6.90 4.79
C THR A 48 1.20 -7.33 3.93
N ARG A 49 1.45 -7.90 2.74
CA ARG A 49 0.43 -8.14 1.69
C ARG A 49 -0.24 -6.89 1.13
N ALA A 50 0.14 -5.67 1.57
CA ALA A 50 -0.47 -4.44 1.10
C ALA A 50 -0.37 -4.28 -0.43
N GLY A 51 -1.51 -4.27 -1.11
CA GLY A 51 -1.59 -4.21 -2.58
C GLY A 51 -1.70 -5.56 -3.28
N MET A 52 -1.85 -6.66 -2.55
CA MET A 52 -2.15 -8.00 -3.09
C MET A 52 -3.64 -8.37 -3.11
N GLY A 53 -4.51 -7.55 -2.49
CA GLY A 53 -5.95 -7.81 -2.46
C GLY A 53 -6.64 -7.59 -3.81
N LEU A 54 -7.99 -7.66 -3.83
CA LEU A 54 -8.79 -7.64 -5.05
C LEU A 54 -8.50 -6.43 -5.98
N CYS A 55 -8.14 -5.29 -5.41
CA CYS A 55 -7.81 -4.09 -6.17
C CYS A 55 -6.41 -4.11 -6.81
N GLN A 56 -5.56 -5.08 -6.48
CA GLN A 56 -4.17 -5.23 -6.97
C GLN A 56 -3.35 -3.94 -6.84
N GLY A 57 -3.49 -3.23 -5.73
CA GLY A 57 -2.72 -2.03 -5.42
C GLY A 57 -3.21 -0.74 -6.08
N ARG A 58 -4.36 -0.73 -6.75
CA ARG A 58 -4.90 0.49 -7.42
C ARG A 58 -5.04 1.70 -6.51
N THR A 59 -5.41 1.48 -5.26
CA THR A 59 -5.67 2.56 -4.29
C THR A 59 -4.46 2.83 -3.40
N CYS A 60 -3.84 1.75 -2.88
CA CYS A 60 -2.81 1.87 -1.86
C CYS A 60 -1.39 2.06 -2.41
N ARG A 61 -1.11 1.71 -3.68
CA ARG A 61 0.27 1.68 -4.19
C ARG A 61 1.00 3.02 -4.05
N ARG A 62 0.39 4.11 -4.51
CA ARG A 62 1.01 5.45 -4.41
C ARG A 62 1.17 5.92 -2.97
N LEU A 63 0.30 5.47 -2.07
CA LEU A 63 0.42 5.75 -0.64
C LEU A 63 1.63 5.02 -0.06
N ILE A 64 1.80 3.73 -0.40
CA ILE A 64 2.95 2.92 0.01
C ILE A 64 4.26 3.53 -0.52
N GLU A 65 4.30 3.95 -1.79
CA GLU A 65 5.47 4.63 -2.38
C GLU A 65 5.83 5.92 -1.62
N ARG A 66 4.83 6.71 -1.18
CA ARG A 66 5.05 7.92 -0.37
C ARG A 66 5.53 7.62 1.05
N ILE A 67 4.98 6.60 1.68
CA ILE A 67 5.41 6.16 3.02
C ILE A 67 6.86 5.66 2.93
N LEU A 68 7.17 4.80 1.96
CA LEU A 68 8.54 4.35 1.70
C LEU A 68 9.49 5.53 1.56
N ALA A 69 9.25 6.45 0.62
CA ALA A 69 10.13 7.59 0.37
C ALA A 69 10.33 8.44 1.63
N ARG A 70 9.27 8.63 2.43
CA ARG A 70 9.34 9.37 3.70
C ARG A 70 10.22 8.65 4.74
N GLU A 71 10.06 7.34 4.90
CA GLU A 71 10.78 6.57 5.91
C GLU A 71 12.23 6.24 5.49
N THR A 72 12.49 5.99 4.20
CA THR A 72 13.83 5.73 3.65
C THR A 72 14.61 7.00 3.34
N LYS A 73 13.96 8.18 3.39
CA LYS A 73 14.53 9.49 3.03
C LYS A 73 15.08 9.55 1.60
N THR A 74 14.48 8.78 0.70
CA THR A 74 14.81 8.78 -0.73
C THR A 74 13.81 9.61 -1.52
N SER A 75 14.17 10.03 -2.73
CA SER A 75 13.23 10.68 -3.64
C SER A 75 12.15 9.68 -4.09
N LEU A 76 10.98 10.19 -4.50
CA LEU A 76 9.90 9.33 -5.01
C LEU A 76 10.29 8.66 -6.34
N GLU A 77 11.15 9.34 -7.09
CA GLU A 77 11.65 8.94 -8.40
C GLU A 77 12.58 7.72 -8.30
N GLU A 78 13.30 7.57 -7.19
CA GLU A 78 14.18 6.43 -6.90
C GLU A 78 13.40 5.16 -6.49
N ILE A 79 12.13 5.30 -6.10
CA ILE A 79 11.34 4.16 -5.63
C ILE A 79 10.91 3.31 -6.82
N THR A 80 11.41 2.09 -6.85
CA THR A 80 11.05 1.14 -7.91
C THR A 80 9.58 0.74 -7.77
N PRO A 81 8.74 1.02 -8.80
CA PRO A 81 7.34 0.65 -8.77
C PRO A 81 7.14 -0.86 -8.83
N SER A 82 6.03 -1.35 -8.28
CA SER A 82 5.68 -2.76 -8.42
C SER A 82 5.32 -3.12 -9.86
N THR A 83 5.70 -4.33 -10.28
CA THR A 83 5.37 -4.83 -11.63
C THR A 83 3.86 -4.94 -11.86
N TYR A 84 3.44 -4.60 -13.07
CA TYR A 84 2.07 -4.81 -13.54
C TYR A 84 1.98 -6.21 -14.15
N ARG A 85 0.97 -6.98 -13.74
CA ARG A 85 0.72 -8.33 -14.26
C ARG A 85 -0.66 -8.39 -14.87
N GLN A 86 -0.79 -9.21 -15.90
CA GLN A 86 -2.07 -9.56 -16.49
C GLN A 86 -2.72 -10.67 -15.64
N PRO A 87 -4.06 -10.71 -15.53
CA PRO A 87 -5.03 -9.74 -16.04
C PRO A 87 -5.19 -8.52 -15.10
N VAL A 88 -5.42 -7.33 -15.66
CA VAL A 88 -5.53 -6.08 -14.88
C VAL A 88 -6.73 -6.11 -13.91
N ARG A 89 -7.84 -6.73 -14.33
CA ARG A 89 -9.00 -7.04 -13.49
C ARG A 89 -9.13 -8.55 -13.38
N PRO A 90 -9.59 -9.08 -12.24
CA PRO A 90 -10.02 -10.46 -12.18
C PRO A 90 -11.05 -10.74 -13.27
N VAL A 91 -10.76 -11.75 -14.09
CA VAL A 91 -11.68 -12.26 -15.11
C VAL A 91 -12.10 -13.66 -14.71
N LYS A 92 -13.34 -14.03 -15.03
CA LYS A 92 -13.80 -15.39 -14.80
C LYS A 92 -12.98 -16.34 -15.66
N ILE A 93 -12.56 -17.47 -15.10
CA ILE A 93 -11.73 -18.45 -15.83
C ILE A 93 -12.41 -18.96 -17.10
N GLY A 94 -13.75 -19.06 -17.09
CA GLY A 94 -14.53 -19.48 -18.27
C GLY A 94 -14.40 -18.55 -19.47
N ILE A 95 -14.01 -17.28 -19.28
CA ILE A 95 -13.76 -16.33 -20.39
C ILE A 95 -12.43 -16.65 -21.09
N LEU A 96 -11.49 -17.29 -20.39
CA LEU A 96 -10.18 -17.66 -20.94
C LEU A 96 -10.19 -19.06 -21.58
N LYS A 97 -11.32 -19.77 -21.59
CA LYS A 97 -11.43 -21.04 -22.31
C LYS A 97 -11.50 -20.76 -23.80
N ASP A 98 -10.56 -21.31 -24.56
CA ASP A 98 -10.71 -21.40 -26.01
C ASP A 98 -11.86 -22.37 -26.32
N GLU A 99 -12.82 -21.97 -27.16
CA GLU A 99 -13.98 -22.79 -27.56
C GLU A 99 -13.62 -24.03 -28.41
N LYS A 100 -12.34 -24.39 -28.48
CA LYS A 100 -11.84 -25.58 -29.18
C LYS A 100 -11.45 -26.67 -28.19
N GLU A 101 -12.44 -27.19 -27.46
CA GLU A 101 -12.49 -28.56 -26.94
C GLU A 101 -13.94 -28.99 -26.68
#